data_AF-A0A7C4KHA4-F1
#
_entry.id   AF-A0A7C4KHA4-F1
#
_cell.length_a   1.000
_cell.length_b   1.000
_cell.length_c   1.000
_cell.angle_alpha   90.00
_cell.angle_beta   90.00
_cell.angle_gamma   90.00
#
_symmetry.space_group_name_H-M   'P 1'
#
loop_
_entity.id
_entity.type
_entity.pdbx_description
1 polymer ?
#
loop_
_entity_poly.entity_id
_entity_poly.type
_entity_poly.pdbx_seq_one_letter_code
_entity_poly.pdbx_strand_id
1 'polypeptide(L)'
;MAVLFPGVHQPIGVHHYCCTSFQRNLSNCGTYVPGCTNRRALSGEAFDAVTPEGNRTFVNLVARFVPDRGAPVAVDEELLVGAHYDSCQVTGPAPGANDGASGPAVLLELARSLAAAPDLASRVELVLFDGREAVRQFAADDGLYGSRFHAAQLPQRAAPL
;
A
#
# COMPACT_ATOMS: atom_id res chain seq x y z
N MET A 1 -6.36 1.06 -17.06
CA MET A 1 -6.20 2.53 -16.97
C MET A 1 -5.45 2.80 -15.67
N ALA A 2 -4.17 3.18 -15.74
CA ALA A 2 -3.37 3.45 -14.53
C ALA A 2 -3.91 4.72 -13.87
N VAL A 3 -4.26 4.64 -12.59
CA VAL A 3 -4.58 5.83 -11.79
C VAL A 3 -3.25 6.50 -11.46
N LEU A 4 -2.83 7.46 -12.29
CA LEU A 4 -1.74 8.36 -11.92
C LEU A 4 -2.26 9.34 -10.88
N PHE A 5 -1.70 9.33 -9.68
CA PHE A 5 -1.98 10.38 -8.69
C PHE A 5 -1.33 11.68 -9.17
N PRO A 6 -2.10 12.75 -9.44
CA PRO A 6 -1.52 14.04 -9.82
C PRO A 6 -0.79 14.63 -8.60
N GLY A 7 0.52 14.83 -8.70
CA GLY A 7 1.30 15.54 -7.67
C GLY A 7 2.70 14.99 -7.36
N VAL A 8 3.04 13.76 -7.77
CA VAL A 8 4.36 13.17 -7.47
C VAL A 8 5.37 13.52 -8.56
N HIS A 9 5.76 14.80 -8.67
CA HIS A 9 6.92 15.23 -9.45
C HIS A 9 8.13 15.35 -8.51
N GLN A 10 8.79 14.21 -8.27
CA GLN A 10 10.14 14.17 -7.69
C GLN A 10 11.05 13.40 -8.67
N PRO A 11 12.37 13.66 -8.72
CA PRO A 11 13.27 13.03 -9.68
C PRO A 11 13.11 11.51 -9.65
N ILE A 12 13.24 10.88 -10.82
CA ILE A 12 13.00 9.46 -11.08
C ILE A 12 13.96 8.63 -10.22
N GLY A 13 13.57 8.39 -8.97
CA GLY A 13 14.26 7.56 -8.00
C GLY A 13 13.56 6.22 -7.86
N VAL A 14 14.26 5.26 -7.26
CA VAL A 14 13.82 3.86 -7.09
C VAL A 14 12.46 3.74 -6.37
N HIS A 15 12.14 4.69 -5.47
CA HIS A 15 10.81 4.82 -4.83
C HIS A 15 9.66 4.97 -5.83
N HIS A 16 9.85 5.76 -6.89
CA HIS A 16 8.81 6.03 -7.88
C HIS A 16 8.54 4.82 -8.79
N TYR A 17 9.57 3.99 -9.06
CA TYR A 17 9.45 2.81 -9.92
C TYR A 17 8.72 1.65 -9.22
N CYS A 18 8.98 1.45 -7.91
CA CYS A 18 8.32 0.41 -7.12
C CYS A 18 6.82 0.71 -6.97
N CYS A 19 6.48 1.96 -6.59
CA CYS A 19 5.10 2.41 -6.42
C CYS A 19 4.26 2.23 -7.70
N THR A 20 4.78 2.67 -8.86
CA THR A 20 4.06 2.60 -10.15
C THR A 20 3.89 1.19 -10.69
N SER A 21 4.91 0.32 -10.54
CA SER A 21 4.84 -1.07 -10.97
C SER A 21 3.89 -1.89 -10.09
N PHE A 22 3.92 -1.66 -8.78
CA PHE A 22 3.03 -2.34 -7.84
C PHE A 22 1.58 -1.91 -7.97
N GLN A 23 1.34 -0.60 -8.09
CA GLN A 23 0.00 -0.06 -8.33
C GLN A 23 -0.59 -0.62 -9.63
N ARG A 24 0.23 -0.77 -10.68
CA ARG A 24 -0.19 -1.41 -11.94
C ARG A 24 -0.50 -2.89 -11.75
N ASN A 25 0.30 -3.64 -10.98
CA ASN A 25 0.08 -5.05 -10.71
C ASN A 25 -1.18 -5.28 -9.86
N LEU A 26 -1.38 -4.54 -8.76
CA LEU A 26 -2.61 -4.61 -7.95
C LEU A 26 -3.86 -4.27 -8.77
N SER A 27 -3.77 -3.23 -9.59
CA SER A 27 -4.86 -2.85 -10.51
C SER A 27 -5.15 -3.93 -11.55
N ASN A 28 -4.11 -4.67 -11.97
CA ASN A 28 -4.20 -5.76 -12.94
C ASN A 28 -4.55 -7.13 -12.34
N CYS A 29 -4.38 -7.32 -11.02
CA CYS A 29 -4.79 -8.57 -10.35
C CYS A 29 -6.32 -8.80 -10.44
N GLY A 30 -7.11 -7.75 -10.71
CA GLY A 30 -8.53 -7.87 -11.03
C GLY A 30 -8.83 -8.35 -12.45
N THR A 31 -7.86 -8.28 -13.37
CA THR A 31 -8.04 -8.60 -14.79
C THR A 31 -7.54 -10.01 -15.18
N TYR A 32 -6.84 -10.72 -14.28
CA TYR A 32 -6.23 -12.02 -14.59
C TYR A 32 -7.20 -13.22 -14.44
N VAL A 33 -8.42 -12.99 -13.96
CA VAL A 33 -9.50 -14.00 -13.94
C VAL A 33 -10.55 -13.60 -14.96
N PRO A 34 -10.66 -14.30 -16.10
CA PRO A 34 -11.73 -14.05 -17.08
C PRO A 34 -13.09 -14.23 -16.40
N GLY A 35 -13.89 -13.16 -16.32
CA GLY A 35 -15.25 -13.18 -15.75
C GLY A 35 -15.40 -12.58 -14.34
N CYS A 36 -14.31 -12.17 -13.67
CA CYS A 36 -14.44 -11.39 -12.43
C CYS A 36 -14.82 -9.93 -12.73
N THR A 37 -16.06 -9.54 -12.42
CA THR A 37 -16.54 -8.14 -12.52
C THR A 37 -16.16 -7.28 -11.32
N ASN A 38 -15.69 -7.91 -10.23
CA ASN A 38 -15.36 -7.26 -8.96
C ASN A 38 -14.27 -6.19 -9.11
N ARG A 39 -14.61 -4.95 -8.76
CA ARG A 39 -13.69 -3.81 -8.81
C ARG A 39 -12.98 -3.63 -7.47
N ARG A 40 -11.65 -3.63 -7.46
CA ARG A 40 -10.87 -3.32 -6.25
C ARG A 40 -10.71 -1.81 -6.12
N ALA A 41 -10.97 -1.27 -4.94
CA ALA A 41 -10.58 0.10 -4.64
C ALA A 41 -9.14 0.10 -4.17
N LEU A 42 -8.25 0.62 -5.01
CA LEU A 42 -6.87 0.94 -4.64
C LEU A 42 -6.80 2.45 -4.39
N SER A 43 -6.46 2.84 -3.17
CA SER A 43 -6.25 4.22 -2.77
C SER A 43 -4.81 4.45 -2.33
N GLY A 44 -4.30 5.66 -2.58
CA GLY A 44 -3.02 6.13 -2.07
C GLY A 44 -3.26 7.03 -0.86
N GLU A 45 -2.56 6.77 0.25
CA GLU A 45 -2.51 7.67 1.40
C GLU A 45 -1.21 8.47 1.33
N ALA A 46 -1.25 9.60 0.62
CA ALA A 46 -0.10 10.48 0.48
C ALA A 46 0.00 11.46 1.66
N PHE A 47 1.20 11.62 2.21
CA PHE A 47 1.47 12.56 3.29
C PHE A 47 2.93 13.02 3.28
N ASP A 48 3.18 14.20 3.84
CA ASP A 48 4.53 14.72 4.02
C ASP A 48 5.01 14.47 5.44
N ALA A 49 6.29 14.10 5.59
CA ALA A 49 6.93 13.98 6.89
C ALA A 49 8.37 14.53 6.84
N VAL A 50 8.78 15.12 7.97
CA VAL A 50 10.16 15.57 8.18
C VAL A 50 11.05 14.35 8.43
N THR A 51 12.13 14.25 7.68
CA THR A 51 13.16 13.22 7.83
C THR A 51 14.50 13.86 8.18
N PRO A 52 15.52 13.09 8.61
CA PRO A 52 16.87 13.62 8.82
C PRO A 52 17.51 14.29 7.59
N GLU A 53 16.98 14.05 6.38
CA GLU A 53 17.44 14.68 5.14
C GLU A 53 16.47 15.76 4.61
N GLY A 54 15.52 16.20 5.44
CA GLY A 54 14.51 17.19 5.08
C GLY A 54 13.13 16.59 4.83
N ASN A 55 12.20 17.43 4.36
CA ASN A 55 10.82 17.01 4.13
C ASN A 55 10.73 16.04 2.94
N ARG A 56 10.00 14.95 3.11
CA ARG A 56 9.75 13.95 2.06
C ARG A 56 8.27 13.59 2.03
N THR A 57 7.77 13.31 0.83
CA THR A 57 6.43 12.79 0.62
C THR A 57 6.47 11.26 0.61
N PHE A 58 5.59 10.64 1.37
CA PHE A 58 5.39 9.20 1.45
C PHE A 58 4.00 8.83 0.95
N VAL A 59 3.84 7.62 0.39
CA VAL A 59 2.55 7.15 -0.11
C VAL A 59 2.29 5.70 0.27
N ASN A 60 1.42 5.45 1.25
CA ASN A 60 0.93 4.07 1.44
C ASN A 60 -0.03 3.70 0.32
N LEU A 61 -0.04 2.43 -0.09
CA LEU A 61 -1.05 1.88 -1.01
C LEU A 61 -2.00 0.99 -0.24
N VAL A 62 -3.28 1.32 -0.26
CA VAL A 62 -4.32 0.60 0.47
C VAL A 62 -5.29 -0.03 -0.52
N ALA A 63 -5.46 -1.34 -0.44
CA ALA A 63 -6.38 -2.09 -1.29
C ALA A 63 -7.52 -2.69 -0.44
N ARG A 64 -8.75 -2.37 -0.83
CA ARG A 64 -9.98 -2.94 -0.26
C ARG A 64 -10.83 -3.59 -1.35
N PHE A 65 -11.49 -4.67 -0.99
CA PHE A 65 -12.50 -5.28 -1.85
C PHE A 65 -13.76 -4.42 -1.84
N VAL A 66 -14.31 -4.15 -3.04
CA VAL A 66 -15.60 -3.46 -3.18
C VAL A 66 -16.53 -4.36 -3.99
N PRO A 67 -17.66 -4.81 -3.43
CA PRO A 67 -18.64 -5.57 -4.20
C PRO A 67 -19.24 -4.72 -5.33
N ASP A 68 -19.73 -5.38 -6.39
CA ASP A 68 -20.37 -4.69 -7.50
C ASP A 68 -21.59 -3.84 -7.06
N ARG A 69 -21.86 -2.77 -7.81
CA ARG A 69 -22.74 -1.63 -7.46
C ARG A 69 -23.96 -2.00 -6.60
N GLY A 70 -24.07 -1.34 -5.45
CA GLY A 70 -25.33 -1.19 -4.71
C GLY A 70 -25.36 -1.85 -3.33
N ALA A 71 -24.40 -2.71 -2.99
CA ALA A 71 -24.26 -3.18 -1.63
C ALA A 71 -23.52 -2.12 -0.79
N PRO A 72 -24.04 -1.72 0.39
CA PRO A 72 -23.24 -1.01 1.38
C PRO A 72 -21.98 -1.81 1.63
N VAL A 73 -20.81 -1.18 1.52
CA VAL A 73 -19.57 -1.77 2.04
C VAL A 73 -19.75 -1.77 3.55
N ALA A 74 -20.16 -2.90 4.12
CA ALA A 74 -20.07 -3.10 5.55
C ALA A 74 -18.58 -3.01 5.88
N VAL A 75 -18.22 -1.93 6.57
CA VAL A 75 -16.88 -1.63 7.09
C VAL A 75 -16.61 -2.50 8.30
N ASP A 76 -16.65 -3.82 8.10
CA ASP A 76 -16.24 -4.81 9.08
C ASP A 76 -14.89 -5.37 8.63
N GLU A 77 -13.90 -4.51 8.45
CA GLU A 77 -12.50 -4.93 8.25
C GLU A 77 -11.99 -5.64 9.51
N GLU A 78 -12.09 -6.97 9.50
CA GLU A 78 -11.65 -7.84 10.60
C GLU A 78 -10.13 -8.07 10.58
N LEU A 79 -9.49 -7.96 9.41
CA LEU A 79 -8.07 -8.27 9.23
C LEU A 79 -7.35 -7.26 8.32
N LEU A 80 -6.26 -6.70 8.83
CA LEU A 80 -5.29 -5.93 8.05
C LEU A 80 -4.02 -6.77 7.82
N VAL A 81 -3.60 -6.92 6.57
CA VAL A 81 -2.33 -7.54 6.20
C VAL A 81 -1.43 -6.49 5.54
N GLY A 82 -0.29 -6.22 6.18
CA GLY A 82 0.63 -5.17 5.78
C GLY A 82 2.00 -5.67 5.36
N ALA A 83 2.62 -5.01 4.38
CA ALA A 83 4.05 -5.11 4.09
C ALA A 83 4.59 -3.73 3.72
N HIS A 84 5.91 -3.53 3.73
CA HIS A 84 6.51 -2.32 3.18
C HIS A 84 7.10 -2.60 1.79
N TYR A 85 7.24 -1.55 0.98
CA TYR A 85 7.70 -1.68 -0.42
C TYR A 85 8.88 -0.79 -0.78
N ASP A 86 9.34 0.03 0.17
CA ASP A 86 10.60 0.76 0.11
C ASP A 86 11.79 -0.15 0.47
N SER A 87 13.01 0.33 0.19
CA SER A 87 14.25 -0.42 0.42
C SER A 87 15.31 0.45 1.09
N CYS A 88 16.10 -0.14 1.99
CA CYS A 88 17.11 0.59 2.76
C CYS A 88 18.34 0.97 1.92
N GLN A 89 18.55 2.25 1.67
CA GLN A 89 19.70 2.73 0.86
C GLN A 89 20.89 3.21 1.70
N VAL A 90 20.76 3.21 3.03
CA VAL A 90 21.74 3.79 3.96
C VAL A 90 23.13 3.15 3.87
N THR A 91 23.18 1.84 3.61
CA THR A 91 24.44 1.06 3.58
C THR A 91 24.96 0.79 2.16
N GLY A 92 24.33 1.39 1.14
CA GLY A 92 24.64 1.17 -0.28
C GLY A 92 23.47 0.55 -1.05
N PRO A 93 23.71 0.03 -2.27
CA PRO A 93 22.67 -0.58 -3.08
C PRO A 93 22.05 -1.80 -2.37
N ALA A 94 20.81 -1.67 -1.93
CA ALA A 94 20.02 -2.77 -1.40
C ALA A 94 18.83 -3.03 -2.34
N PRO A 95 18.88 -4.08 -3.18
CA PRO A 95 17.78 -4.40 -4.09
C PRO A 95 16.51 -4.86 -3.36
N GLY A 96 16.54 -5.02 -2.03
CA GLY A 96 15.34 -5.22 -1.20
C GLY A 96 14.61 -6.54 -1.42
N ALA A 97 15.27 -7.56 -1.99
CA ALA A 97 14.60 -8.82 -2.37
C ALA A 97 13.84 -9.46 -1.20
N ASN A 98 14.47 -9.58 -0.04
CA ASN A 98 13.81 -10.05 1.18
C ASN A 98 13.11 -8.89 1.92
N ASP A 99 13.79 -7.76 2.08
CA ASP A 99 13.37 -6.59 2.88
C ASP A 99 12.93 -5.46 1.93
N GLY A 100 11.66 -5.49 1.51
CA GLY A 100 11.06 -4.52 0.59
C GLY A 100 10.38 -5.10 -0.65
N ALA A 101 10.64 -6.35 -1.04
CA ALA A 101 10.01 -6.97 -2.23
C ALA A 101 9.23 -8.27 -1.92
N SER A 102 9.72 -9.12 -1.02
CA SER A 102 9.08 -10.40 -0.69
C SER A 102 7.67 -10.22 -0.10
N GLY A 103 7.51 -9.31 0.86
CA GLY A 103 6.21 -8.97 1.46
C GLY A 103 5.20 -8.47 0.43
N PRO A 104 5.53 -7.44 -0.39
CA PRO A 104 4.68 -7.02 -1.49
C PRO A 104 4.29 -8.16 -2.45
N ALA A 105 5.22 -9.06 -2.79
CA ALA A 105 4.90 -10.22 -3.64
C ALA A 105 3.85 -11.14 -3.00
N VAL A 106 3.96 -11.40 -1.68
CA VAL A 106 2.96 -12.16 -0.93
C VAL A 106 1.61 -11.44 -0.92
N LEU A 107 1.58 -10.12 -0.73
CA LEU A 107 0.33 -9.35 -0.74
C LEU A 107 -0.36 -9.36 -2.10
N LEU A 108 0.39 -9.33 -3.21
CA LEU A 108 -0.18 -9.47 -4.56
C LEU A 108 -0.83 -10.84 -4.75
N GLU A 109 -0.14 -11.90 -4.31
CA GLU A 109 -0.63 -13.27 -4.45
C GLU A 109 -1.84 -13.52 -3.53
N LEU A 110 -1.84 -12.94 -2.32
CA LEU A 110 -2.98 -12.95 -1.43
C LEU A 110 -4.16 -12.22 -2.08
N ALA A 111 -3.94 -11.03 -2.66
CA ALA A 111 -4.97 -10.30 -3.37
C ALA A 111 -5.54 -11.13 -4.54
N ARG A 112 -4.69 -11.83 -5.29
CA ARG A 112 -5.11 -12.74 -6.38
C ARG A 112 -5.98 -13.89 -5.85
N SER A 113 -5.58 -14.50 -4.73
CA SER A 113 -6.30 -15.61 -4.10
C SER A 113 -7.65 -15.18 -3.53
N LEU A 114 -7.69 -14.02 -2.85
CA LEU A 114 -8.91 -13.43 -2.30
C LEU A 114 -9.94 -13.05 -3.39
N ALA A 115 -9.50 -12.83 -4.62
CA ALA A 115 -10.40 -12.57 -5.75
C ALA A 115 -11.45 -13.67 -5.96
N ALA A 116 -11.08 -14.92 -5.65
CA ALA A 116 -11.94 -16.08 -5.79
C ALA A 116 -12.89 -16.28 -4.59
N ALA A 117 -12.75 -15.50 -3.51
CA ALA A 117 -13.56 -15.58 -2.30
C ALA A 117 -14.03 -14.17 -1.85
N PRO A 118 -15.02 -13.56 -2.54
CA PRO A 118 -15.51 -12.20 -2.26
C PRO A 118 -15.92 -11.95 -0.80
N ASP A 119 -16.58 -12.92 -0.16
CA ASP A 119 -17.05 -12.81 1.23
C ASP A 119 -15.90 -12.74 2.25
N LEU A 120 -14.75 -13.34 1.92
CA LEU A 120 -13.54 -13.22 2.72
C LEU A 120 -12.81 -11.92 2.36
N ALA A 121 -12.75 -11.58 1.07
CA ALA A 121 -12.08 -10.39 0.58
C ALA A 121 -12.68 -9.10 1.15
N SER A 122 -13.99 -9.05 1.40
CA SER A 122 -14.68 -7.89 2.00
C SER A 122 -14.24 -7.59 3.43
N ARG A 123 -13.62 -8.55 4.14
CA ARG A 123 -13.15 -8.42 5.53
C ARG A 123 -11.66 -8.16 5.65
N VAL A 124 -10.94 -8.14 4.53
CA VAL A 124 -9.48 -8.04 4.49
C VAL A 124 -9.05 -6.73 3.85
N GLU A 125 -8.24 -5.96 4.56
CA GLU A 125 -7.50 -4.82 4.04
C GLU A 125 -6.05 -5.21 3.77
N LEU A 126 -5.56 -4.88 2.58
CA LEU A 126 -4.15 -5.07 2.23
C LEU A 126 -3.47 -3.71 2.15
N VAL A 127 -2.36 -3.54 2.86
CA VAL A 127 -1.62 -2.27 2.89
C VAL A 127 -0.16 -2.46 2.54
N LEU A 128 0.31 -1.67 1.59
CA LEU A 128 1.72 -1.44 1.41
C LEU A 128 2.14 -0.12 2.05
N PHE A 129 2.99 -0.20 3.05
CA PHE A 129 3.54 0.95 3.75
C PHE A 129 4.77 1.50 3.02
N ASP A 130 4.83 2.82 2.91
CA ASP A 130 6.02 3.54 2.44
C ASP A 130 6.87 4.01 3.63
N GLY A 131 8.16 4.21 3.40
CA GLY A 131 9.09 4.71 4.41
C GLY A 131 9.16 3.85 5.67
N ARG A 132 9.16 2.52 5.53
CA ARG A 132 9.51 1.65 6.65
C ARG A 132 10.96 1.87 7.05
N GLU A 133 11.82 2.01 6.05
CA GLU A 133 13.25 2.12 6.24
C GLU A 133 13.67 3.51 6.71
N ALA A 134 14.77 3.53 7.45
CA ALA A 134 15.38 4.77 7.87
C ALA A 134 15.99 5.50 6.68
N VAL A 135 15.89 6.82 6.69
CA VAL A 135 16.58 7.67 5.72
C VAL A 135 18.07 7.75 6.04
N ARG A 136 18.43 7.82 7.33
CA ARG A 136 19.81 7.96 7.78
C ARG A 136 20.24 6.87 8.76
N GLN A 137 19.48 6.66 9.83
CA GLN A 137 19.76 5.65 10.84
C GLN A 137 18.49 5.33 11.59
N PHE A 138 18.13 4.05 11.66
CA PHE A 138 16.88 3.64 12.29
C PHE A 138 16.80 4.13 13.73
N ALA A 139 15.82 4.99 13.99
CA ALA A 139 15.61 5.67 15.26
C ALA A 139 14.11 5.81 15.54
N ALA A 140 13.77 6.35 16.71
CA ALA A 140 12.38 6.56 17.08
C ALA A 140 11.63 7.47 16.10
N ASP A 141 12.31 8.38 15.42
CA ASP A 141 11.77 9.38 14.48
C ASP A 141 12.26 9.19 13.02
N ASP A 142 13.14 8.22 12.77
CA ASP A 142 13.67 7.89 11.45
C ASP A 142 13.31 6.45 11.06
N GLY A 143 12.18 6.32 10.35
CA GLY A 143 11.58 5.07 9.90
C GLY A 143 10.11 4.92 10.28
N LEU A 144 9.48 3.85 9.80
CA LEU A 144 8.06 3.51 10.05
C LEU A 144 7.07 4.63 9.70
N TYR A 145 7.42 5.53 8.77
CA TYR A 145 6.64 6.72 8.43
C TYR A 145 5.22 6.33 8.00
N GLY A 146 5.12 5.43 7.01
CA GLY A 146 3.85 5.00 6.44
C GLY A 146 2.94 4.29 7.43
N SER A 147 3.47 3.33 8.19
CA SER A 147 2.68 2.57 9.16
C SER A 147 2.20 3.41 10.33
N ARG A 148 3.00 4.38 10.80
CA ARG A 148 2.58 5.32 11.85
C ARG A 148 1.46 6.23 11.38
N PHE A 149 1.60 6.77 10.17
CA PHE A 149 0.58 7.60 9.56
C PHE A 149 -0.74 6.85 9.37
N HIS A 150 -0.67 5.60 8.89
CA HIS A 150 -1.86 4.76 8.72
C HIS A 150 -2.52 4.42 10.06
N ALA A 151 -1.74 3.98 11.05
CA ALA A 151 -2.25 3.62 12.37
C ALA A 151 -2.96 4.79 13.08
N ALA A 152 -2.44 6.01 12.93
CA ALA A 152 -3.04 7.21 13.50
C ALA A 152 -4.44 7.53 12.94
N GLN A 153 -4.78 7.03 11.75
CA GLN A 153 -6.08 7.24 11.11
C GLN A 153 -7.11 6.16 11.47
N LEU A 154 -6.69 4.99 11.97
CA LEU A 154 -7.61 3.89 12.29
C LEU A 154 -8.72 4.29 13.28
N PRO A 155 -8.46 5.04 14.38
CA PRO A 155 -9.52 5.48 15.28
C PRO A 155 -10.57 6.38 14.60
N GLN A 156 -10.16 7.16 13.60
CA GLN A 156 -11.06 8.05 12.85
C GLN A 156 -11.94 7.28 11.86
N ARG A 157 -11.48 6.11 11.40
CA ARG A 157 -12.24 5.18 10.55
C ARG A 157 -13.28 4.38 11.33
N ALA A 158 -13.00 4.08 12.59
CA ALA A 158 -13.87 3.28 13.47
C ALA A 158 -14.98 4.08 14.16
N ALA A 159 -15.06 5.40 13.94
CA ALA A 159 -16.14 6.21 14.47
C ALA A 159 -17.46 5.87 13.74
N PRO A 160 -18.54 5.48 14.44
CA PRO A 160 -19.83 5.31 13.80
C PRO A 160 -20.38 6.66 13.32
N LEU A 161 -21.05 6.66 12.16
CA LEU A 161 -21.79 7.81 11.62
C LEU A 161 -22.85 8.33 12.59
#